data_AF-A0A8S3WE94-F1
#
_entry.id   AF-A0A8S3WE94-F1
#
_cell.length_a   1.000
_cell.length_b   1.000
_cell.length_c   1.000
_cell.angle_alpha   90.00
_cell.angle_beta   90.00
_cell.angle_gamma   90.00
#
_symmetry.space_group_name_H-M   'P 1'
#
loop_
_entity.id
_entity.type
_entity.pdbx_description
1 polymer ?
#
loop_
_entity_poly.entity_id
_entity_poly.type
_entity_poly.pdbx_seq_one_letter_code
_entity_poly.pdbx_strand_id
1 'polypeptide(L)'
;MDDLMTGCNDVEEGLEIHRQMTDLLGKGGFALQKWNSNNQEIVNKIQEMESNRLKGQIDQNRTKDNKDNTNNHNIIQDIKSIEQYKPNKPGHKQNEVEIKLDGTIKILGLTWNRNADCFQYTVNLPMPTTAPVTKRAIISVIARLFDPLGWLAPSVIIAKVFIQKLWLAGVDWDQELTDDLINEWRPYREYLLLLTTVRNPRWLGTRSNDYLELHGFSDASKTAYAAAVYLRVVGSDGNINNKNIIIIINFI
;
A
#
# COMPACT_ATOMS: atom_id res chain seq x y z
N MET A 1 10.67 7.42 1.08
CA MET A 1 9.54 6.89 0.29
C MET A 1 10.04 5.55 -0.15
N ASP A 2 9.46 4.50 0.41
CA ASP A 2 10.16 3.22 0.56
C ASP A 2 9.65 2.16 -0.44
N ASP A 3 8.58 2.51 -1.18
CA ASP A 3 7.96 1.67 -2.21
C ASP A 3 8.29 2.22 -3.60
N LEU A 4 8.61 1.32 -4.54
CA LEU A 4 8.75 1.63 -5.97
C LEU A 4 7.59 0.98 -6.72
N MET A 5 6.85 1.77 -7.50
CA MET A 5 5.77 1.29 -8.35
C MET A 5 6.03 1.67 -9.80
N THR A 6 5.83 0.71 -10.70
CA THR A 6 6.03 0.88 -12.14
C THR A 6 5.02 0.01 -12.91
N GLY A 7 4.91 0.22 -14.22
CA GLY A 7 4.07 -0.56 -15.12
C GLY A 7 4.83 -0.89 -16.40
N CYS A 8 4.37 -1.92 -17.10
CA CYS A 8 4.91 -2.38 -18.39
C CYS A 8 3.77 -2.91 -19.27
N ASN A 9 4.03 -3.06 -20.57
CA ASN A 9 3.05 -3.52 -21.55
C ASN A 9 3.07 -5.04 -21.71
N ASP A 10 4.20 -5.67 -21.45
CA ASP A 10 4.37 -7.11 -21.57
C ASP A 10 5.29 -7.71 -20.48
N VAL A 11 5.38 -9.04 -20.48
CA VAL A 11 6.13 -9.81 -19.49
C VAL A 11 7.64 -9.56 -19.61
N GLU A 12 8.17 -9.47 -20.83
CA GLU A 12 9.60 -9.31 -21.07
C GLU A 12 10.09 -7.92 -20.62
N GLU A 13 9.33 -6.87 -20.93
CA GLU A 13 9.56 -5.52 -20.42
C GLU A 13 9.52 -5.50 -18.88
N GLY A 14 8.56 -6.21 -18.27
CA GLY A 14 8.46 -6.33 -16.82
C GLY A 14 9.70 -6.98 -16.16
N LEU A 15 10.25 -8.03 -16.78
CA LEU A 15 11.46 -8.71 -16.31
C LEU A 15 12.71 -7.85 -16.50
N GLU A 16 12.76 -7.09 -17.60
CA GLU A 16 13.86 -6.17 -17.85
C GLU A 16 13.87 -5.03 -16.84
N ILE A 17 12.70 -4.46 -16.50
CA ILE A 17 12.57 -3.47 -15.43
C ILE A 17 13.06 -4.04 -14.10
N HIS A 18 12.64 -5.27 -13.75
CA HIS A 18 13.12 -5.95 -12.54
C HIS A 18 14.65 -6.04 -12.51
N ARG A 19 15.27 -6.45 -13.62
CA ARG A 19 16.72 -6.58 -13.74
C ARG A 19 17.43 -5.23 -13.61
N GLN A 20 16.99 -4.23 -14.37
CA GLN A 20 17.59 -2.90 -14.39
C GLN A 20 17.49 -2.22 -13.03
N MET A 21 16.32 -2.26 -12.40
CA MET A 21 16.10 -1.64 -11.09
C MET A 21 16.92 -2.33 -9.98
N THR A 22 16.99 -3.67 -10.01
CA THR A 22 17.80 -4.42 -9.04
C THR A 22 19.29 -4.11 -9.18
N ASP A 23 19.81 -4.00 -10.40
CA ASP A 23 21.21 -3.62 -10.64
C ASP A 23 21.50 -2.17 -10.23
N LEU A 24 20.65 -1.25 -10.68
CA LEU A 24 20.82 0.19 -10.43
C LEU A 24 20.79 0.51 -8.93
N LEU A 25 19.78 0.03 -8.21
CA LEU A 25 19.66 0.27 -6.77
C LEU A 25 20.68 -0.56 -5.97
N GLY A 26 21.03 -1.75 -6.44
CA GLY A 26 22.10 -2.56 -5.87
C GLY A 26 23.46 -1.86 -5.89
N LYS A 27 23.79 -1.12 -6.95
CA LYS A 27 25.01 -0.27 -7.02
C LYS A 27 25.04 0.81 -5.94
N GLY A 28 23.88 1.29 -5.51
CA GLY A 28 23.74 2.24 -4.41
C GLY A 28 23.65 1.59 -3.02
N GLY A 29 23.79 0.26 -2.91
CA GLY A 29 23.63 -0.47 -1.65
C GLY A 29 22.17 -0.70 -1.24
N PHE A 30 21.20 -0.40 -2.11
CA PHE A 30 19.79 -0.57 -1.86
C PHE A 30 19.31 -1.90 -2.49
N ALA A 31 19.20 -2.94 -1.67
CA ALA A 31 18.65 -4.21 -2.11
C ALA A 31 17.12 -4.13 -2.19
N LEU A 32 16.55 -4.11 -3.40
CA LEU A 32 15.12 -4.28 -3.60
C LEU A 32 14.68 -5.67 -3.17
N GLN A 33 13.52 -5.75 -2.52
CA GLN A 33 12.93 -6.98 -2.02
C GLN A 33 11.41 -6.92 -2.19
N LYS A 34 10.73 -8.07 -2.03
CA LYS A 34 9.26 -8.17 -2.05
C LYS A 34 8.67 -7.63 -3.36
N TRP A 35 9.21 -8.09 -4.49
CA TRP A 35 8.65 -7.81 -5.80
C TRP A 35 7.22 -8.34 -5.90
N ASN A 36 6.33 -7.51 -6.44
CA ASN A 36 4.92 -7.83 -6.59
C ASN A 36 4.42 -7.37 -7.96
N SER A 37 3.56 -8.19 -8.58
CA SER A 37 2.94 -7.89 -9.87
C SER A 37 1.49 -8.38 -9.89
N ASN A 38 0.65 -7.75 -10.70
CA ASN A 38 -0.68 -8.23 -11.05
C ASN A 38 -0.66 -9.34 -12.11
N ASN A 39 0.50 -9.65 -12.69
CA ASN A 39 0.69 -10.74 -13.64
C ASN A 39 1.46 -11.91 -12.99
N GLN A 40 0.84 -13.08 -12.91
CA GLN A 40 1.40 -14.26 -12.26
C GLN A 40 2.63 -14.83 -12.97
N GLU A 41 2.73 -14.68 -14.29
CA GLU A 41 3.90 -15.15 -15.06
C GLU A 41 5.16 -14.38 -14.65
N ILE A 42 5.05 -13.05 -14.52
CA ILE A 42 6.14 -12.20 -14.03
C ILE A 42 6.55 -12.62 -12.62
N VAL A 43 5.59 -12.85 -11.72
CA VAL A 43 5.87 -13.28 -10.34
C VAL A 43 6.64 -14.61 -10.32
N ASN A 44 6.18 -15.61 -11.08
CA ASN A 44 6.81 -16.93 -11.12
C ASN A 44 8.24 -16.85 -11.69
N LYS A 45 8.43 -16.13 -12.79
CA LYS A 45 9.75 -15.94 -13.41
C LYS A 45 10.74 -15.21 -12.48
N ILE A 46 10.29 -14.17 -11.77
CA ILE A 46 11.14 -13.47 -10.78
C ILE A 46 11.55 -14.41 -9.64
N GLN A 47 10.61 -15.18 -9.09
CA GLN A 47 10.90 -16.13 -8.00
C GLN A 47 11.90 -17.21 -8.43
N GLU A 48 11.80 -17.70 -9.66
CA GLU A 48 12.75 -18.64 -10.23
C GLU A 48 14.15 -18.02 -10.36
N MET A 49 14.25 -16.80 -10.89
CA MET A 49 15.51 -16.06 -11.01
C MET A 49 16.17 -15.84 -9.64
N GLU A 50 15.40 -15.43 -8.63
CA GLU A 50 15.90 -15.24 -7.27
C GLU A 50 16.38 -16.57 -6.64
N SER A 51 15.60 -17.64 -6.80
CA SER A 51 15.97 -18.97 -6.30
C SER A 51 17.26 -19.48 -6.90
N ASN A 52 17.44 -19.29 -8.21
CA ASN A 52 18.66 -19.68 -8.93
C ASN A 52 19.87 -18.83 -8.49
N ARG A 53 19.66 -17.53 -8.25
CA ARG A 53 20.69 -16.63 -7.72
C ARG A 53 21.16 -17.06 -6.32
N LEU A 54 20.24 -17.44 -5.43
CA LEU A 54 20.57 -17.94 -4.10
C LEU A 54 21.35 -19.26 -4.15
N LYS A 55 20.91 -20.22 -4.98
CA LYS A 55 21.62 -21.50 -5.17
C LYS A 55 23.06 -21.28 -5.64
N GLY A 56 23.25 -20.42 -6.64
CA GLY A 56 24.58 -20.09 -7.15
C GLY A 56 25.51 -19.46 -6.10
N GLN A 57 24.98 -18.63 -5.19
CA GLN A 57 25.76 -18.06 -4.09
C GLN A 57 26.14 -19.10 -3.03
N ILE A 58 25.22 -20.02 -2.70
CA ILE A 58 25.47 -21.11 -1.75
C ILE A 58 26.54 -22.06 -2.29
N ASP A 59 26.48 -22.41 -3.57
CA ASP A 59 27.46 -23.28 -4.20
C ASP A 59 28.84 -22.62 -4.27
N GLN A 60 28.92 -21.32 -4.56
CA GLN A 60 30.18 -20.57 -4.53
C GLN A 60 30.76 -20.43 -3.12
N ASN A 61 29.93 -20.28 -2.09
CA ASN A 61 30.38 -20.22 -0.69
C ASN A 61 30.83 -21.61 -0.20
N ARG A 62 30.11 -22.69 -0.53
CA ARG A 62 30.55 -24.08 -0.24
C ARG A 62 31.87 -24.44 -0.91
N THR A 63 32.10 -23.94 -2.12
CA THR A 63 33.36 -24.19 -2.85
C THR A 63 34.53 -23.40 -2.25
N LYS A 64 34.27 -22.28 -1.54
CA LYS A 64 35.26 -21.54 -0.76
C LYS A 64 35.52 -22.22 0.59
N ASP A 65 34.48 -22.67 1.30
CA ASP A 65 34.61 -23.35 2.60
C ASP A 65 35.30 -24.73 2.48
N ASN A 66 35.12 -25.44 1.36
CA ASN A 66 35.83 -26.70 1.08
C ASN A 66 37.32 -26.53 0.70
N LYS A 67 37.81 -25.30 0.49
CA LYS A 67 39.25 -25.05 0.33
C LYS A 67 39.99 -24.86 1.66
N ASP A 68 39.26 -24.61 2.75
CA ASP A 68 39.86 -24.29 4.07
C ASP A 68 39.66 -25.38 5.14
N ASN A 69 39.06 -26.54 4.82
CA ASN A 69 38.84 -27.59 5.81
C ASN A 69 39.34 -28.96 5.34
N THR A 70 40.66 -29.13 5.33
CA THR A 70 41.25 -30.47 5.47
C THR A 70 41.34 -30.76 6.96
N ASN A 71 40.76 -31.89 7.38
CA ASN A 71 40.70 -32.45 8.74
C ASN A 71 39.45 -32.05 9.55
N ASN A 72 38.44 -32.94 9.54
CA ASN A 72 38.24 -33.78 10.72
C ASN A 72 37.22 -34.90 10.46
N HIS A 73 37.73 -36.11 10.64
CA HIS A 73 37.00 -37.35 10.80
C HIS A 73 36.31 -37.32 12.18
N ASN A 74 34.97 -37.51 12.24
CA ASN A 74 34.15 -37.98 13.39
C ASN A 74 32.75 -37.32 13.51
N ILE A 75 31.92 -37.30 12.48
CA ILE A 75 30.56 -36.70 12.57
C ILE A 75 29.45 -37.73 12.88
N ILE A 76 29.74 -39.04 12.79
CA ILE A 76 28.67 -40.08 12.90
C ILE A 76 28.32 -40.42 14.36
N GLN A 77 29.11 -40.01 15.36
CA GLN A 77 28.79 -40.30 16.77
C GLN A 77 27.95 -39.22 17.47
N ASP A 78 27.91 -37.98 16.96
CA ASP A 78 27.12 -36.90 17.57
C ASP A 78 25.64 -36.90 17.14
N ILE A 79 25.28 -37.66 16.11
CA ILE A 79 23.91 -37.70 15.56
C ILE A 79 22.95 -38.45 16.50
N LYS A 80 23.43 -39.41 17.31
CA LYS A 80 22.57 -40.22 18.19
C LYS A 80 22.13 -39.50 19.48
N SER A 81 22.72 -38.36 19.80
CA SER A 81 22.32 -37.57 20.99
C SER A 81 21.33 -36.45 20.68
N ILE A 82 21.00 -36.21 19.40
CA ILE A 82 20.12 -35.11 18.98
C ILE A 82 18.64 -35.55 18.87
N GLU A 83 18.35 -36.84 18.67
CA GLU A 83 16.97 -37.35 18.56
C GLU A 83 16.16 -37.32 19.88
N GLN A 84 16.77 -36.93 21.01
CA GLN A 84 16.06 -36.77 22.29
C GLN A 84 15.88 -35.31 22.74
N TYR A 85 16.27 -34.32 21.93
CA TYR A 85 16.11 -32.91 22.29
C TYR A 85 14.77 -32.34 21.81
N LYS A 86 13.86 -32.07 22.74
CA LYS A 86 12.67 -31.22 22.53
C LYS A 86 13.04 -29.75 22.82
N PRO A 87 13.01 -28.81 21.85
CA PRO A 87 13.29 -27.42 22.16
C PRO A 87 12.03 -26.71 22.69
N ASN A 88 12.12 -26.24 23.94
CA ASN A 88 11.37 -25.07 24.40
C ASN A 88 11.88 -23.82 23.66
N LYS A 89 10.97 -22.99 23.15
CA LYS A 89 11.22 -21.62 22.64
C LYS A 89 11.86 -20.75 23.76
N PRO A 90 12.70 -19.73 23.46
CA PRO A 90 12.43 -18.68 22.47
C PRO A 90 13.64 -18.20 21.63
N GLY A 91 13.37 -17.52 20.51
CA GLY A 91 14.36 -16.67 19.84
C GLY A 91 15.07 -17.27 18.62
N HIS A 92 14.34 -17.52 17.54
CA HIS A 92 14.75 -17.28 16.15
C HIS A 92 13.52 -17.60 15.29
N LYS A 93 12.92 -16.58 14.66
CA LYS A 93 11.88 -16.83 13.66
C LYS A 93 12.55 -17.52 12.48
N GLN A 94 12.42 -18.85 12.42
CA GLN A 94 12.49 -19.56 11.17
C GLN A 94 11.50 -18.86 10.23
N ASN A 95 11.98 -18.47 9.05
CA ASN A 95 11.14 -17.94 7.99
C ASN A 95 10.22 -19.07 7.51
N GLU A 96 9.16 -19.35 8.28
CA GLU A 96 7.92 -19.86 7.71
C GLU A 96 7.50 -18.80 6.70
N VAL A 97 7.64 -19.15 5.42
CA VAL A 97 7.04 -18.39 4.33
C VAL A 97 5.54 -18.55 4.51
N GLU A 98 4.95 -17.68 5.31
CA GLU A 98 3.51 -17.52 5.39
C GLU A 98 3.06 -17.12 3.99
N ILE A 99 2.51 -18.08 3.25
CA ILE A 99 1.90 -17.83 1.95
C ILE A 99 0.64 -17.01 2.21
N LYS A 100 0.80 -15.69 2.27
CA LYS A 100 -0.34 -14.82 2.04
C LYS A 100 -0.65 -14.87 0.56
N LEU A 101 -1.56 -15.78 0.22
CA LEU A 101 -2.39 -15.77 -0.99
C LEU A 101 -3.33 -14.55 -1.05
N ASP A 102 -3.05 -13.51 -0.26
CA ASP A 102 -3.83 -12.29 -0.27
C ASP A 102 -3.48 -11.55 -1.55
N GLY A 103 -4.41 -11.51 -2.50
CA GLY A 103 -4.34 -10.67 -3.70
C GLY A 103 -4.21 -9.17 -3.41
N THR A 104 -4.03 -8.78 -2.14
CA THR A 104 -3.90 -7.41 -1.66
C THR A 104 -2.54 -7.14 -1.01
N ILE A 105 -1.92 -6.00 -1.33
CA ILE A 105 -0.65 -5.53 -0.75
C ILE A 105 -0.82 -4.10 -0.28
N LYS A 106 -0.10 -3.69 0.76
CA LYS A 106 -0.03 -2.28 1.15
C LYS A 106 1.08 -1.57 0.39
N ILE A 107 0.76 -0.45 -0.26
CA ILE A 107 1.70 0.42 -0.96
C ILE A 107 1.34 1.87 -0.70
N LEU A 108 2.32 2.67 -0.29
CA LEU A 108 2.10 4.08 0.10
C LEU A 108 0.99 4.27 1.15
N GLY A 109 0.76 3.28 2.02
CA GLY A 109 -0.35 3.29 3.00
C GLY A 109 -1.75 2.99 2.44
N LEU A 110 -1.88 2.72 1.15
CA LEU A 110 -3.09 2.24 0.47
C LEU A 110 -3.06 0.71 0.30
N THR A 111 -4.22 0.08 0.08
CA THR A 111 -4.31 -1.34 -0.24
C THR A 111 -4.46 -1.52 -1.76
N TRP A 112 -3.49 -2.11 -2.42
CA TRP A 112 -3.57 -2.48 -3.84
C TRP A 112 -4.06 -3.92 -3.99
N ASN A 113 -5.22 -4.10 -4.62
CA ASN A 113 -5.72 -5.39 -5.06
C ASN A 113 -5.16 -5.71 -6.45
N ARG A 114 -4.23 -6.66 -6.51
CA ARG A 114 -3.55 -7.10 -7.73
C ARG A 114 -4.48 -7.79 -8.72
N ASN A 115 -5.39 -8.61 -8.22
CA ASN A 115 -6.29 -9.42 -9.06
C ASN A 115 -7.23 -8.53 -9.88
N ALA A 116 -7.79 -7.50 -9.23
CA ALA A 116 -8.67 -6.53 -9.87
C ALA A 116 -7.92 -5.27 -10.38
N ASP A 117 -6.60 -5.24 -10.23
CA ASP A 117 -5.71 -4.12 -10.51
C ASP A 117 -6.22 -2.73 -10.07
N CYS A 118 -6.65 -2.63 -8.80
CA CYS A 118 -7.20 -1.40 -8.25
C CYS A 118 -6.74 -1.13 -6.82
N PHE A 119 -6.60 0.14 -6.48
CA PHE A 119 -6.44 0.60 -5.12
C PHE A 119 -7.78 0.63 -4.39
N GLN A 120 -7.71 0.26 -3.12
CA GLN A 120 -8.85 0.13 -2.22
C GLN A 120 -8.48 0.74 -0.87
N TYR A 121 -9.49 1.26 -0.19
CA TYR A 121 -9.35 1.81 1.14
C TYR A 121 -9.86 0.81 2.18
N THR A 122 -9.12 0.69 3.28
CA THR A 122 -9.55 -0.08 4.44
C THR A 122 -9.92 0.90 5.54
N VAL A 123 -11.20 0.98 5.85
CA VAL A 123 -11.72 1.83 6.93
C VAL A 123 -12.13 0.94 8.09
N ASN A 124 -11.31 0.94 9.14
CA ASN A 124 -11.58 0.22 10.37
C ASN A 124 -12.03 1.20 11.45
N LEU A 125 -13.35 1.37 11.59
CA LEU A 125 -13.93 2.24 12.61
C LEU A 125 -14.14 1.45 13.91
N PRO A 126 -13.77 2.00 15.08
CA PRO A 126 -14.17 1.43 16.36
C PRO A 126 -15.69 1.32 16.43
N MET A 127 -16.21 0.22 16.98
CA MET A 127 -17.65 0.05 17.16
C MET A 127 -18.25 1.25 17.92
N PRO A 128 -19.46 1.70 17.56
CA PRO A 128 -20.16 2.72 18.33
C PRO A 128 -20.20 2.27 19.81
N THR A 129 -19.50 3.00 20.67
CA THR A 129 -19.43 2.66 22.09
C THR A 129 -20.58 3.33 22.81
N THR A 130 -21.04 2.76 23.92
CA THR A 130 -21.95 3.43 24.87
C THR A 130 -21.27 4.59 25.62
N ALA A 131 -19.95 4.72 25.49
CA ALA A 131 -19.17 5.82 26.04
C ALA A 131 -19.50 7.15 25.33
N PRO A 132 -19.39 8.28 26.04
CA PRO A 132 -19.62 9.59 25.47
C PRO A 132 -18.69 9.85 24.27
N VAL A 133 -19.23 10.48 23.23
CA VAL A 133 -18.43 10.85 22.07
C VAL A 133 -17.60 12.07 22.46
N THR A 134 -16.27 11.96 22.33
CA THR A 134 -15.32 13.03 22.66
C THR A 134 -14.60 13.56 21.42
N LYS A 135 -14.06 14.78 21.53
CA LYS A 135 -13.26 15.40 20.46
C LYS A 135 -12.05 14.53 20.09
N ARG A 136 -11.38 13.94 21.09
CA ARG A 136 -10.27 13.00 20.90
C ARG A 136 -10.70 11.77 20.11
N ALA A 137 -11.85 11.18 20.43
CA ALA A 137 -12.36 10.01 19.71
C ALA A 137 -12.64 10.32 18.24
N ILE A 138 -13.26 11.46 17.95
CA ILE A 138 -13.55 11.90 16.58
C ILE A 138 -12.28 12.16 15.77
N ILE A 139 -11.34 12.94 16.30
CA ILE A 139 -10.07 13.22 15.63
C ILE A 139 -9.29 11.93 15.38
N SER A 140 -9.30 11.00 16.34
CA SER A 140 -8.69 9.68 16.17
C SER A 140 -9.32 8.93 14.99
N VAL A 141 -10.65 8.95 14.84
CA VAL A 141 -11.34 8.34 13.69
C VAL A 141 -10.92 9.00 12.39
N ILE A 142 -10.93 10.33 12.33
CA ILE A 142 -10.58 11.08 11.12
C ILE A 142 -9.12 10.85 10.72
N ALA A 143 -8.19 10.76 11.68
CA ALA A 143 -6.78 10.48 11.40
C ALA A 143 -6.54 9.12 10.73
N ARG A 144 -7.49 8.17 10.84
CA ARG A 144 -7.43 6.88 10.11
C ARG A 144 -7.75 7.03 8.62
N LEU A 145 -8.33 8.15 8.20
CA LEU A 145 -8.67 8.45 6.80
C LEU A 145 -7.43 8.95 6.04
N PHE A 146 -6.37 8.15 6.06
CA PHE A 146 -5.12 8.47 5.39
C PHE A 146 -5.31 8.47 3.86
N ASP A 147 -5.13 9.63 3.22
CA ASP A 147 -5.32 9.84 1.78
C ASP A 147 -4.07 10.50 1.16
N PRO A 148 -3.03 9.72 0.84
CA PRO A 148 -1.77 10.23 0.32
C PRO A 148 -1.89 10.79 -1.11
N LEU A 149 -2.91 10.36 -1.87
CA LEU A 149 -3.07 10.70 -3.30
C LEU A 149 -4.22 11.69 -3.56
N GLY A 150 -5.00 12.05 -2.54
CA GLY A 150 -6.11 13.00 -2.66
C GLY A 150 -7.39 12.41 -3.26
N TRP A 151 -7.52 11.09 -3.41
CA TRP A 151 -8.72 10.49 -4.00
C TRP A 151 -9.93 10.53 -3.08
N LEU A 152 -9.70 10.60 -1.78
CA LEU A 152 -10.75 10.76 -0.77
C LEU A 152 -10.90 12.22 -0.34
N ALA A 153 -10.28 13.17 -1.04
CA ALA A 153 -10.32 14.57 -0.67
C ALA A 153 -11.76 15.11 -0.40
N PRO A 154 -12.80 14.75 -1.18
CA PRO A 154 -14.19 15.15 -0.89
C PRO A 154 -14.75 14.62 0.44
N SER A 155 -14.21 13.52 0.97
CA SER A 155 -14.56 13.01 2.30
C SER A 155 -13.68 13.61 3.39
N VAL A 156 -12.39 13.77 3.12
CA VAL A 156 -11.40 14.37 4.04
C VAL A 156 -11.73 15.84 4.35
N ILE A 157 -12.23 16.59 3.36
CA ILE A 157 -12.61 18.00 3.51
C ILE A 157 -13.72 18.15 4.56
N ILE A 158 -14.78 17.33 4.48
CA ILE A 158 -15.88 17.34 5.45
C ILE A 158 -15.36 17.03 6.86
N ALA A 159 -14.46 16.04 6.98
CA ALA A 159 -13.79 15.69 8.24
C ALA A 159 -13.06 16.90 8.85
N LYS A 160 -12.24 17.57 8.04
CA LYS A 160 -11.42 18.70 8.50
C LYS A 160 -12.28 19.93 8.84
N VAL A 161 -13.36 20.19 8.09
CA VAL A 161 -14.36 21.22 8.45
C VAL A 161 -15.00 20.90 9.78
N PHE A 162 -15.35 19.63 10.02
CA PHE A 162 -15.91 19.21 11.30
C PHE A 162 -14.91 19.39 12.45
N ILE A 163 -13.63 19.03 12.24
CA ILE A 163 -12.56 19.30 13.22
C ILE A 163 -12.50 20.80 13.55
N GLN A 164 -12.54 21.68 12.55
CA GLN A 164 -12.55 23.13 12.78
C GLN A 164 -13.74 23.57 13.64
N LYS A 165 -14.95 23.05 13.39
CA LYS A 165 -16.12 23.32 14.23
C LYS A 165 -15.89 22.91 15.69
N LEU A 166 -15.26 21.77 15.94
CA LEU A 166 -14.91 21.32 17.31
C LEU A 166 -13.90 22.25 18.01
N TRP A 167 -13.03 22.92 17.25
CA TRP A 167 -12.12 23.93 17.80
C TRP A 167 -12.86 25.23 18.12
N LEU A 168 -13.70 25.71 17.22
CA LEU A 168 -14.48 26.93 17.42
C LEU A 168 -15.51 26.81 18.54
N ALA A 169 -16.06 25.61 18.76
CA ALA A 169 -16.95 25.32 19.87
C ALA A 169 -16.25 25.29 21.24
N GLY A 170 -14.91 25.33 21.29
CA GLY A 170 -14.16 25.34 22.55
C GLY A 170 -14.24 24.05 23.36
N VAL A 171 -14.60 22.92 22.74
CA VAL A 171 -14.74 21.62 23.41
C VAL A 171 -13.36 21.06 23.76
N ASP A 172 -13.19 20.62 25.01
CA ASP A 172 -11.98 19.95 25.49
C ASP A 172 -11.82 18.54 24.90
N TRP A 173 -10.61 18.00 24.93
CA TRP A 173 -10.28 16.73 24.27
C TRP A 173 -11.13 15.53 24.72
N ASP A 174 -11.37 15.41 26.02
CA ASP A 174 -12.05 14.28 26.65
C ASP A 174 -13.45 14.66 27.16
N GLN A 175 -13.92 15.87 26.81
CA GLN A 175 -15.26 16.33 27.11
C GLN A 175 -16.27 15.70 26.15
N GLU A 176 -17.46 15.38 26.67
CA GLU A 176 -18.60 14.95 25.87
C GLU A 176 -19.09 16.09 24.96
N LEU A 177 -19.33 15.77 23.69
CA LEU A 177 -19.87 16.74 22.73
C LEU A 177 -21.34 17.04 23.02
N THR A 178 -21.80 18.22 22.61
CA THR A 178 -23.22 18.57 22.61
C THR A 178 -24.00 17.71 21.61
N ASP A 179 -25.30 17.53 21.87
CA ASP A 179 -26.18 16.75 21.01
C ASP A 179 -26.17 17.24 19.55
N ASP A 180 -26.09 18.56 19.33
CA ASP A 180 -26.01 19.15 18.00
C ASP A 180 -24.81 18.64 17.20
N LEU A 181 -23.62 18.62 17.82
CA LEU A 181 -22.39 18.14 17.18
C LEU A 181 -22.42 16.62 16.98
N ILE A 182 -23.02 15.88 17.91
CA ILE A 182 -23.19 14.43 17.79
C ILE A 182 -24.13 14.08 16.62
N ASN A 183 -25.23 14.82 16.48
CA ASN A 183 -26.20 14.64 15.41
C ASN A 183 -25.59 14.95 14.03
N GLU A 184 -24.65 15.89 13.93
CA GLU A 184 -23.87 16.13 12.71
C GLU A 184 -22.80 15.03 12.46
N TRP A 185 -22.12 14.57 13.51
CA TRP A 185 -21.05 13.58 13.40
C TRP A 185 -21.53 12.18 12.99
N ARG A 186 -22.65 11.70 13.56
CA ARG A 186 -23.13 10.32 13.36
C ARG A 186 -23.34 9.97 11.88
N PRO A 187 -24.08 10.76 11.07
CA PRO A 187 -24.26 10.47 9.65
C PRO A 187 -22.93 10.44 8.89
N TYR A 188 -22.05 11.40 9.17
CA TYR A 188 -20.74 11.45 8.52
C TYR A 188 -19.90 10.20 8.82
N ARG A 189 -19.89 9.74 10.08
CA ARG A 189 -19.21 8.51 10.48
C ARG A 189 -19.71 7.30 9.70
N GLU A 190 -21.02 7.19 9.45
CA GLU A 190 -21.57 6.08 8.65
C GLU A 190 -21.16 6.19 7.17
N TYR A 191 -21.10 7.40 6.61
CA TYR A 191 -20.60 7.60 5.25
C TYR A 191 -19.13 7.20 5.08
N LEU A 192 -18.30 7.31 6.13
CA LEU A 192 -16.91 6.83 6.07
C LEU A 192 -16.81 5.32 5.78
N LEU A 193 -17.81 4.52 6.17
CA LEU A 193 -17.83 3.09 5.88
C LEU A 193 -17.98 2.82 4.38
N LEU A 194 -18.67 3.70 3.65
CA LEU A 194 -18.84 3.59 2.19
C LEU A 194 -17.51 3.74 1.44
N LEU A 195 -16.50 4.35 2.05
CA LEU A 195 -15.19 4.51 1.42
C LEU A 195 -14.48 3.16 1.21
N THR A 196 -14.87 2.12 1.94
CA THR A 196 -14.43 0.73 1.68
C THR A 196 -14.93 0.17 0.35
N THR A 197 -15.90 0.83 -0.29
CA THR A 197 -16.43 0.44 -1.61
C THR A 197 -15.73 1.17 -2.76
N VAL A 198 -14.99 2.25 -2.46
CA VAL A 198 -14.26 3.01 -3.48
C VAL A 198 -13.16 2.14 -4.09
N ARG A 199 -13.11 2.10 -5.42
CA ARG A 199 -12.10 1.38 -6.19
C ARG A 199 -11.48 2.34 -7.19
N ASN A 200 -10.16 2.52 -7.12
CA ASN A 200 -9.42 3.34 -8.07
C ASN A 200 -8.55 2.42 -8.95
N PRO A 201 -8.84 2.27 -10.24
CA PRO A 201 -7.99 1.49 -11.14
C PRO A 201 -6.55 2.02 -11.11
N ARG A 202 -5.56 1.12 -10.99
CA ARG A 202 -4.15 1.53 -11.03
C ARG A 202 -3.77 2.01 -12.43
N TRP A 203 -4.21 1.29 -13.46
CA TRP A 203 -3.99 1.68 -14.84
C TRP A 203 -5.11 2.62 -15.34
N LEU A 204 -4.72 3.76 -15.90
CA LEU A 204 -5.64 4.76 -16.43
C LEU A 204 -6.14 4.46 -17.84
N GLY A 205 -5.72 3.33 -18.44
CA GLY A 205 -6.19 2.89 -19.76
C GLY A 205 -5.53 3.62 -20.93
N THR A 206 -4.33 4.18 -20.73
CA THR A 206 -3.57 4.89 -21.76
C THR A 206 -2.79 3.93 -22.66
N ARG A 207 -2.69 4.26 -23.95
CA ARG A 207 -1.89 3.59 -24.98
C ARG A 207 -0.94 4.59 -25.64
N SER A 208 0.10 4.10 -26.31
CA SER A 208 1.17 4.94 -26.88
C SER A 208 0.70 5.96 -27.94
N ASN A 209 -0.42 5.71 -28.60
CA ASN A 209 -0.96 6.57 -29.67
C ASN A 209 -2.21 7.36 -29.22
N ASP A 210 -2.55 7.33 -27.93
CA ASP A 210 -3.71 8.06 -27.43
C ASP A 210 -3.39 9.55 -27.32
N TYR A 211 -4.38 10.39 -27.62
CA TYR A 211 -4.30 11.82 -27.35
C TYR A 211 -4.80 12.07 -25.92
N LEU A 212 -3.94 12.67 -25.09
CA LEU A 212 -4.19 12.88 -23.68
C LEU A 212 -4.48 14.36 -23.39
N GLU A 213 -5.54 14.61 -22.65
CA GLU A 213 -5.88 15.94 -22.15
C GLU A 213 -5.97 15.91 -20.63
N LEU A 214 -5.47 16.96 -19.97
CA LEU A 214 -5.67 17.20 -18.54
C LEU A 214 -6.67 18.32 -18.38
N HIS A 215 -7.80 18.02 -17.73
CA HIS A 215 -8.85 18.99 -17.45
C HIS A 215 -8.82 19.32 -15.97
N GLY A 216 -8.47 20.56 -15.65
CA GLY A 216 -8.47 21.09 -14.29
C GLY A 216 -9.74 21.90 -14.04
N PHE A 217 -10.42 21.62 -12.94
CA PHE A 217 -11.51 22.41 -12.42
C PHE A 217 -11.13 22.91 -11.03
N SER A 218 -11.53 24.12 -10.68
CA SER A 218 -11.33 24.66 -9.34
C SER A 218 -12.55 25.42 -8.89
N ASP A 219 -12.90 25.28 -7.63
CA ASP A 219 -13.98 26.03 -6.98
C ASP A 219 -13.54 26.42 -5.57
N ALA A 220 -14.11 27.51 -5.06
CA ALA A 220 -13.82 28.03 -3.74
C ALA A 220 -15.10 28.52 -3.06
N SER A 221 -15.20 28.18 -1.78
CA SER A 221 -16.25 28.65 -0.88
C SER A 221 -15.62 29.41 0.28
N LYS A 222 -16.47 29.99 1.13
CA LYS A 222 -16.02 30.59 2.41
C LYS A 222 -15.37 29.57 3.35
N THR A 223 -15.62 28.27 3.14
CA THR A 223 -15.19 27.20 4.03
C THR A 223 -13.91 26.51 3.53
N ALA A 224 -13.73 26.41 2.21
CA ALA A 224 -12.63 25.67 1.60
C ALA A 224 -12.47 25.99 0.11
N TYR A 225 -11.28 25.72 -0.45
CA TYR A 225 -11.03 25.68 -1.89
C TYR A 225 -10.64 24.27 -2.34
N ALA A 226 -11.13 23.90 -3.51
CA ALA A 226 -10.93 22.58 -4.08
C ALA A 226 -10.52 22.72 -5.55
N ALA A 227 -9.65 21.83 -5.99
CA ALA A 227 -9.32 21.61 -7.38
C ALA A 227 -9.43 20.12 -7.70
N ALA A 228 -9.94 19.79 -8.88
CA ALA A 228 -10.03 18.43 -9.39
C ALA A 228 -9.39 18.37 -10.77
N VAL A 229 -8.55 17.36 -11.00
CA VAL A 229 -7.85 17.12 -12.26
C VAL A 229 -8.27 15.77 -12.83
N TYR A 230 -8.75 15.81 -14.06
CA TYR A 230 -9.24 14.66 -14.82
C TYR A 230 -8.29 14.39 -15.99
N LEU A 231 -7.98 13.12 -16.23
CA LEU A 231 -7.40 12.66 -17.50
C LEU A 231 -8.56 12.40 -18.45
N ARG A 232 -8.48 12.97 -19.64
CA ARG A 232 -9.27 12.54 -20.77
C ARG A 232 -8.36 11.85 -21.76
N VAL A 233 -8.60 10.57 -21.98
CA VAL A 233 -7.89 9.73 -22.95
C VAL A 233 -8.76 9.62 -24.19
N VAL A 234 -8.27 10.13 -25.32
CA VAL A 234 -8.93 10.03 -26.63
C VAL A 234 -8.17 8.99 -27.45
N GLY A 235 -8.81 7.84 -27.62
CA GLY A 235 -8.26 6.74 -28.42
C GLY A 235 -8.25 7.09 -29.90
N SER A 236 -7.36 6.43 -30.66
CA SER A 236 -7.28 6.57 -32.12
C SER A 236 -8.55 6.11 -32.86
N ASP A 237 -9.38 5.31 -32.21
CA ASP A 237 -10.70 4.87 -32.66
C ASP A 237 -11.82 5.89 -32.37
N GLY A 238 -11.50 7.03 -31.76
CA GLY A 238 -12.43 8.06 -31.34
C GLY A 238 -13.14 7.77 -30.00
N ASN A 239 -12.84 6.65 -29.34
CA ASN A 239 -13.40 6.36 -28.02
C ASN A 239 -12.78 7.28 -26.97
N ILE A 240 -13.63 7.89 -26.14
CA ILE A 240 -13.22 8.80 -25.08
C ILE A 240 -13.38 8.10 -23.74
N ASN A 241 -12.27 7.96 -23.02
CA ASN A 241 -12.24 7.46 -21.64
C ASN A 241 -11.81 8.58 -20.70
N ASN A 242 -12.73 9.07 -19.86
CA ASN A 242 -12.43 10.03 -18.80
C ASN A 242 -12.10 9.28 -17.52
N LYS A 243 -10.95 9.60 -16.89
CA LYS A 243 -10.50 9.01 -15.62
C LYS A 243 -10.11 10.12 -14.65
N ASN A 244 -10.56 10.01 -13.41
CA ASN A 244 -10.16 10.93 -12.35
C ASN A 244 -8.71 10.60 -11.96
N ILE A 245 -7.80 11.58 -11.99
CA ILE A 245 -6.41 11.34 -11.59
C ILE A 245 -6.19 11.82 -10.17
N ILE A 246 -6.54 13.07 -9.87
CA ILE A 246 -6.18 13.73 -8.61
C ILE A 246 -7.27 14.74 -8.25
N ILE A 247 -7.69 14.76 -6.98
CA ILE A 247 -8.45 15.87 -6.41
C ILE A 247 -7.56 16.51 -5.35
N ILE A 248 -7.13 17.76 -5.58
CA ILE A 248 -6.36 18.54 -4.62
C ILE A 248 -7.33 19.46 -3.90
N ILE A 249 -7.62 19.17 -2.63
CA ILE A 249 -8.43 20.06 -1.80
C ILE A 249 -7.56 20.60 -0.67
N ASN A 250 -7.51 21.92 -0.56
CA ASN A 250 -6.72 22.61 0.44
C ASN A 250 -7.60 23.58 1.23
N PHE A 251 -7.24 23.76 2.49
CA PHE A 251 -7.98 24.60 3.44
C PHE A 251 -7.49 26.04 3.40
N ILE A 252 -8.40 26.97 3.72
CA ILE A 252 -8.03 28.30 4.24
C ILE A 252 -7.84 28.16 5.74
#